data_AF-A0A7S0Z637-F1
#
_entry.id   AF-A0A7S0Z637-F1
#
_cell.length_a   1.000
_cell.length_b   1.000
_cell.length_c   1.000
_cell.angle_alpha   90.00
_cell.angle_beta   90.00
_cell.angle_gamma   90.00
#
_symmetry.space_group_name_H-M   'P 1'
#
loop_
_entity.id
_entity.type
_entity.pdbx_description
1 polymer ?
#
loop_
_entity_poly.entity_id
_entity_poly.type
_entity_poly.pdbx_seq_one_letter_code
_entity_poly.pdbx_strand_id
1 'polypeptide(L)'
;AEVKCIMWLDDATFVVGYFSGGVEIWSAPMGEIVARFIGHERAVTALTLLNHDKIKNARTSVYVVSGSKDKTIRVWRLDDSLGRECATLTGHADGITSLAFAPTTNELISAAGKEIRCWSCAP
;
A
#
# COMPACT_ATOMS: atom_id res chain seq x y z
N ALA A 1 1.25 7.34 -17.34
CA ALA A 1 0.87 8.04 -16.10
C ALA A 1 2.13 8.43 -15.36
N GLU A 2 2.15 9.58 -14.68
CA GLU A 2 3.32 10.05 -13.94
C GLU A 2 3.48 9.27 -12.61
N VAL A 3 4.69 8.78 -12.35
CA VAL A 3 5.03 8.04 -11.13
C VAL A 3 5.22 9.03 -9.98
N LYS A 4 4.57 8.78 -8.83
CA LYS A 4 4.64 9.64 -7.65
C LYS A 4 5.50 9.07 -6.53
N CYS A 5 5.48 7.75 -6.36
CA CYS A 5 6.23 7.03 -5.33
C CYS A 5 6.48 5.58 -5.76
N ILE A 6 7.52 4.99 -5.17
CA ILE A 6 7.90 3.59 -5.36
C ILE A 6 8.32 2.99 -4.01
N MET A 7 8.16 1.68 -3.85
CA MET A 7 8.72 0.94 -2.72
C MET A 7 9.08 -0.49 -3.10
N TRP A 8 10.13 -1.04 -2.49
CA TRP A 8 10.42 -2.47 -2.60
C TRP A 8 9.39 -3.28 -1.81
N LEU A 9 8.94 -4.38 -2.41
CA LEU A 9 8.08 -5.38 -1.77
C LEU A 9 8.95 -6.53 -1.22
N ASP A 10 9.93 -6.95 -2.02
CA ASP A 10 10.97 -7.92 -1.68
C ASP A 10 12.23 -7.65 -2.54
N ASP A 11 13.12 -8.62 -2.71
CA ASP A 11 14.38 -8.45 -3.47
C ASP A 11 14.20 -8.44 -5.00
N ALA A 12 13.01 -8.77 -5.52
CA ALA A 12 12.74 -8.91 -6.96
C ALA A 12 11.50 -8.12 -7.43
N THR A 13 10.65 -7.66 -6.52
CA THR A 13 9.39 -7.01 -6.84
C THR A 13 9.25 -5.67 -6.12
N PHE A 14 8.66 -4.70 -6.80
CA PHE A 14 8.42 -3.37 -6.25
C PHE A 14 7.03 -2.86 -6.61
N VAL A 15 6.51 -1.96 -5.80
CA VAL A 15 5.21 -1.32 -5.96
C VAL A 15 5.40 0.12 -6.42
N VAL A 16 4.58 0.56 -7.36
CA VAL A 16 4.57 1.90 -7.93
C VAL A 16 3.22 2.56 -7.69
N GLY A 17 3.22 3.79 -7.18
CA GLY A 17 2.04 4.62 -7.03
C GLY A 17 2.05 5.77 -8.03
N TYR A 18 0.91 6.03 -8.68
CA TYR A 18 0.79 7.02 -9.74
C TYR A 18 -0.05 8.23 -9.35
N PHE A 19 0.16 9.36 -10.03
CA PHE A 19 -0.69 10.54 -9.89
C PHE A 19 -2.15 10.33 -10.32
N SER A 20 -2.40 9.35 -11.19
CA SER A 20 -3.73 8.97 -11.64
C SER A 20 -4.49 8.09 -10.64
N GLY A 21 -3.89 7.71 -9.51
CA GLY A 21 -4.49 6.79 -8.54
C GLY A 21 -4.21 5.31 -8.82
N GLY A 22 -3.55 4.98 -9.94
CA GLY A 22 -3.08 3.63 -10.16
C GLY A 22 -2.07 3.20 -9.09
N VAL A 23 -2.11 1.92 -8.73
CA VAL A 23 -1.01 1.25 -8.04
C VAL A 23 -0.67 -0.01 -8.83
N GLU A 24 0.60 -0.20 -9.15
CA GLU A 24 1.06 -1.35 -9.93
C GLU A 24 2.20 -2.07 -9.21
N ILE A 25 2.28 -3.38 -9.37
CA ILE A 25 3.40 -4.20 -8.90
C ILE A 25 4.20 -4.64 -10.11
N TRP A 26 5.51 -4.52 -10.00
CA TRP A 26 6.47 -4.78 -11.07
C TRP A 26 7.48 -5.83 -10.65
N SER A 27 7.82 -6.72 -11.58
CA SER A 27 8.97 -7.62 -11.50
C SER A 27 10.20 -6.89 -12.01
N ALA A 28 11.18 -6.62 -11.15
CA ALA A 28 12.43 -5.96 -11.54
C ALA A 28 13.27 -6.77 -12.52
N PRO A 29 13.43 -8.11 -12.38
CA PRO A 29 14.21 -8.90 -13.32
C PRO A 29 13.61 -8.96 -14.73
N MET A 30 12.28 -8.97 -14.84
CA MET A 30 11.58 -9.15 -16.12
C MET A 30 11.11 -7.81 -16.72
N GLY A 31 10.98 -6.76 -15.91
CA GLY A 31 10.42 -5.48 -16.36
C GLY A 31 8.93 -5.55 -16.68
N GLU A 32 8.22 -6.48 -16.04
CA GLU A 32 6.81 -6.76 -16.32
C GLU A 32 5.91 -6.39 -15.15
N ILE A 33 4.67 -6.02 -15.47
CA ILE A 33 3.64 -5.76 -14.48
C ILE A 33 3.07 -7.08 -14.01
N VAL A 34 3.21 -7.35 -12.71
CA VAL A 34 2.70 -8.56 -12.04
C VAL A 34 1.24 -8.38 -11.66
N ALA A 35 0.87 -7.21 -11.15
CA ALA A 35 -0.50 -6.91 -10.72
C ALA A 35 -0.81 -5.42 -10.84
N ARG A 36 -2.10 -5.10 -10.98
CA ARG A 36 -2.62 -3.74 -10.91
C ARG A 36 -3.72 -3.66 -9.87
N PHE A 37 -3.65 -2.66 -9.01
CA PHE A 37 -4.73 -2.29 -8.11
C PHE A 37 -5.44 -1.05 -8.65
N ILE A 38 -6.76 -1.15 -8.73
CA ILE A 38 -7.63 -0.08 -9.23
C ILE A 38 -8.56 0.30 -8.10
N GLY A 39 -8.62 1.60 -7.76
CA GLY A 39 -9.57 2.08 -6.77
C GLY A 39 -9.34 3.51 -6.31
N HIS A 40 -8.08 3.96 -6.19
CA HIS A 40 -7.83 5.36 -5.85
C HIS A 40 -8.23 6.29 -7.01
N GLU A 41 -8.90 7.39 -6.65
CA GLU A 41 -9.40 8.37 -7.63
C GLU A 41 -8.44 9.55 -7.84
N ARG A 42 -7.43 9.64 -6.98
CA ARG A 42 -6.39 10.68 -7.02
C ARG A 42 -5.02 10.09 -6.71
N ALA A 43 -4.01 10.94 -6.82
CA ALA A 43 -2.61 10.59 -6.65
C ALA A 43 -2.35 9.75 -5.40
N VAL A 44 -1.68 8.61 -5.61
CA VAL A 44 -1.13 7.78 -4.53
C VAL A 44 0.14 8.45 -4.05
N THR A 45 0.13 8.88 -2.80
CA THR A 45 1.18 9.72 -2.20
C THR A 45 2.15 8.92 -1.34
N ALA A 46 1.68 7.82 -0.76
CA ALA A 46 2.45 6.99 0.17
C ALA A 46 2.12 5.51 -0.05
N LEU A 47 3.12 4.67 0.14
CA LEU A 47 3.01 3.21 0.08
C LEU A 47 3.73 2.61 1.29
N THR A 48 3.16 1.54 1.87
CA THR A 48 3.80 0.76 2.93
C THR A 48 3.36 -0.72 2.87
N LEU A 49 3.98 -1.59 3.67
CA LEU A 49 3.65 -3.01 3.76
C LEU A 49 3.15 -3.35 5.16
N LEU A 50 2.14 -4.21 5.26
CA LEU A 50 1.80 -4.88 6.52
C LEU A 50 2.43 -6.28 6.52
N ASN A 51 3.04 -6.66 7.65
CA ASN A 51 3.55 -8.01 7.94
C ASN A 51 4.75 -8.52 7.11
N HIS A 52 5.74 -7.66 6.82
CA HIS A 52 6.98 -8.10 6.14
C HIS A 52 7.78 -9.18 6.91
N ASP A 53 7.57 -9.35 8.23
CA ASP A 53 8.52 -10.06 9.11
C ASP A 53 8.10 -11.47 9.57
N LYS A 54 6.87 -11.94 9.27
CA LYS A 54 6.40 -13.24 9.77
C LYS A 54 6.50 -14.35 8.71
N ILE A 55 7.67 -15.00 8.75
CA ILE A 55 7.95 -16.40 8.39
C ILE A 55 8.09 -16.68 6.88
N LYS A 56 9.35 -16.83 6.43
CA LYS A 56 9.80 -17.41 5.14
C LYS A 56 9.35 -18.87 4.88
N ASN A 57 8.43 -19.42 5.67
CA ASN A 57 8.10 -20.85 5.72
C ASN A 57 6.60 -21.20 5.65
N ALA A 58 5.72 -20.26 5.32
CA ALA A 58 4.35 -20.55 4.94
C ALA A 58 3.86 -19.46 3.99
N ARG A 59 2.82 -19.72 3.20
CA ARG A 59 2.20 -18.77 2.25
C ARG A 59 1.62 -17.55 2.97
N THR A 60 2.45 -16.65 3.47
CA THR A 60 2.01 -15.40 4.09
C THR A 60 1.56 -14.46 2.98
N SER A 61 0.27 -14.16 2.94
CA SER A 61 -0.25 -13.14 2.03
C SER A 61 0.36 -11.78 2.41
N VAL A 62 0.97 -11.11 1.43
CA VAL A 62 1.52 -9.77 1.64
C VAL A 62 0.42 -8.75 1.45
N TYR A 63 0.37 -7.76 2.34
CA TYR A 63 -0.56 -6.66 2.23
C TYR A 63 0.18 -5.38 1.86
N VAL A 64 -0.17 -4.83 0.71
CA VAL A 64 0.27 -3.51 0.27
C VAL A 64 -0.73 -2.48 0.78
N VAL A 65 -0.24 -1.38 1.32
CA VAL A 65 -1.08 -0.27 1.78
C VAL A 65 -0.73 0.97 0.98
N SER A 66 -1.74 1.62 0.42
CA SER A 66 -1.60 2.86 -0.32
C SER A 66 -2.41 3.98 0.31
N GLY A 67 -1.80 5.15 0.43
CA GLY A 67 -2.44 6.39 0.86
C GLY A 67 -2.57 7.33 -0.32
N SER A 68 -3.70 8.05 -0.40
CA SER A 68 -4.01 8.90 -1.56
C SER A 68 -4.54 10.28 -1.20
N LYS A 69 -4.42 11.21 -2.16
CA LYS A 69 -5.07 12.52 -2.14
C LYS A 69 -6.60 12.45 -2.23
N ASP A 70 -7.18 11.27 -2.47
CA ASP A 70 -8.62 11.02 -2.35
C ASP A 70 -9.08 10.88 -0.88
N LYS A 71 -8.16 11.07 0.07
CA LYS A 71 -8.39 11.04 1.53
C LYS A 71 -8.63 9.63 2.09
N THR A 72 -8.38 8.61 1.28
CA THR A 72 -8.50 7.21 1.67
C THR A 72 -7.14 6.54 1.79
N ILE A 73 -7.13 5.49 2.61
CA ILE A 73 -6.05 4.52 2.66
C ILE A 73 -6.66 3.19 2.21
N ARG A 74 -6.03 2.52 1.26
CA ARG A 74 -6.49 1.21 0.77
C ARG A 74 -5.49 0.14 1.15
N VAL A 75 -6.01 -1.01 1.57
CA VAL A 75 -5.24 -2.20 1.91
C VAL A 75 -5.54 -3.26 0.87
N TRP A 76 -4.48 -3.71 0.20
CA TRP A 76 -4.53 -4.67 -0.88
C TRP A 76 -3.85 -5.94 -0.46
N ARG A 77 -4.53 -7.07 -0.60
CA ARG A 77 -3.91 -8.38 -0.46
C ARG A 77 -3.36 -8.80 -1.81
N LEU A 78 -2.10 -9.22 -1.80
CA LEU A 78 -1.46 -9.89 -2.91
C LEU A 78 -1.60 -11.40 -2.71
N ASP A 79 -2.48 -12.02 -3.49
CA ASP A 79 -2.47 -13.46 -3.77
C ASP A 79 -2.06 -13.69 -5.24
N ASP A 80 -1.59 -14.90 -5.56
CA ASP A 80 -0.81 -15.37 -6.74
C ASP A 80 -1.29 -14.97 -8.17
N SER A 81 -1.80 -13.75 -8.40
CA SER A 81 -1.99 -13.03 -9.68
C SER A 81 -3.02 -11.89 -9.59
N LEU A 82 -3.87 -11.83 -8.55
CA LEU A 82 -4.90 -10.81 -8.44
C LEU A 82 -4.75 -9.97 -7.18
N GLY A 83 -4.52 -8.70 -7.42
CA GLY A 83 -4.59 -7.72 -6.36
C GLY A 83 -6.02 -7.50 -5.90
N ARG A 84 -6.37 -7.95 -4.68
CA ARG A 84 -7.71 -7.74 -4.10
C ARG A 84 -7.69 -6.65 -3.05
N GLU A 85 -8.61 -5.70 -3.16
CA GLU A 85 -8.86 -4.77 -2.06
C GLU A 85 -9.49 -5.51 -0.87
N CYS A 86 -8.86 -5.40 0.28
CA CYS A 86 -9.35 -5.97 1.54
C CYS A 86 -10.07 -4.95 2.40
N ALA A 87 -9.60 -3.70 2.40
CA ALA A 87 -10.18 -2.65 3.19
C ALA A 87 -9.91 -1.27 2.58
N THR A 88 -10.87 -0.37 2.77
CA THR A 88 -10.68 1.08 2.59
C THR A 88 -10.89 1.75 3.94
N LEU A 89 -9.85 2.40 4.45
CA LEU A 89 -9.89 3.20 5.66
C LEU A 89 -10.25 4.64 5.29
N THR A 90 -11.30 5.16 5.92
CA THR A 90 -11.84 6.50 5.64
C THR A 90 -11.89 7.36 6.89
N GLY A 91 -12.03 8.66 6.67
CA GLY A 91 -12.38 9.64 7.68
C GLY A 91 -11.36 10.76 7.86
N HIS A 92 -10.16 10.68 7.27
CA HIS A 92 -9.26 11.82 7.19
C HIS A 92 -9.95 12.95 6.42
N ALA A 93 -9.86 14.18 6.91
CA ALA A 93 -10.49 15.33 6.26
C ALA A 93 -9.70 15.85 5.05
N ASP A 94 -8.41 15.52 4.97
CA ASP A 94 -7.47 15.90 3.92
C ASP A 94 -6.82 14.67 3.25
N GLY A 95 -6.12 14.88 2.14
CA GLY A 95 -5.39 13.84 1.44
C GLY A 95 -4.26 13.27 2.29
N ILE A 96 -4.05 11.96 2.18
CA ILE A 96 -2.95 11.29 2.89
C ILE A 96 -1.62 11.82 2.34
N THR A 97 -0.69 12.13 3.24
CA THR A 97 0.64 12.63 2.90
C THR A 97 1.74 11.63 3.24
N SER A 98 1.52 10.78 4.24
CA SER A 98 2.49 9.76 4.66
C SER A 98 1.81 8.57 5.34
N LEU A 99 2.47 7.41 5.24
CA LEU A 99 2.10 6.16 5.89
C LEU A 99 3.34 5.52 6.53
N ALA A 100 3.17 4.91 7.70
CA ALA A 100 4.20 4.13 8.36
C ALA A 100 3.57 2.94 9.09
N PHE A 101 4.13 1.75 8.94
CA PHE A 101 3.69 0.56 9.65
C PHE A 101 4.68 0.20 10.75
N ALA A 102 4.18 -0.15 11.93
CA ALA A 102 4.95 -0.65 13.06
C ALA A 102 4.77 -2.17 13.19
N PRO A 103 5.77 -3.00 12.79
CA PRO A 103 5.64 -4.46 12.82
C PRO A 103 5.48 -5.05 14.23
N THR A 104 6.01 -4.38 15.23
CA THR A 104 5.99 -4.83 16.64
C THR A 104 4.61 -4.70 17.27
N THR A 105 3.90 -3.60 17.00
CA THR A 105 2.57 -3.32 17.55
C THR A 105 1.43 -3.67 16.58
N ASN A 106 1.75 -3.99 15.32
CA ASN A 106 0.79 -4.22 14.24
C ASN A 106 -0.13 -3.02 14.00
N GLU A 107 0.46 -1.83 14.05
CA GLU A 107 -0.25 -0.56 13.89
C GLU A 107 0.18 0.13 12.60
N LEU A 108 -0.81 0.66 11.88
CA LEU A 108 -0.58 1.56 10.77
C LEU A 108 -0.78 3.00 11.25
N ILE A 109 0.21 3.85 11.03
CA ILE A 109 0.12 5.29 11.25
C ILE A 109 -0.06 5.99 9.91
N SER A 110 -0.93 6.98 9.89
CA SER A 110 -1.22 7.80 8.71
C SER A 110 -1.26 9.27 9.07
N ALA A 111 -0.75 10.12 8.17
CA ALA A 111 -0.78 11.57 8.29
C ALA A 111 -1.54 12.19 7.12
N ALA A 112 -2.38 13.20 7.42
CA ALA A 112 -3.11 13.99 6.44
C ALA A 112 -3.29 15.42 6.96
N GLY A 113 -2.79 16.42 6.24
CA GLY A 113 -2.84 17.82 6.70
C GLY A 113 -2.19 18.00 8.08
N LYS A 114 -3.01 18.28 9.11
CA LYS A 114 -2.59 18.41 10.52
C LYS A 114 -2.97 17.20 11.38
N GLU A 115 -3.61 16.21 10.79
CA GLU A 115 -4.16 15.05 11.49
C GLU A 115 -3.22 13.84 11.38
N ILE A 116 -3.05 13.13 12.49
CA ILE A 116 -2.37 11.84 12.56
C ILE A 116 -3.36 10.82 13.11
N ARG A 117 -3.48 9.68 12.45
CA ARG A 117 -4.32 8.55 12.91
C ARG A 117 -3.52 7.28 13.04
N CYS A 118 -3.81 6.54 14.11
CA CYS A 118 -3.37 5.17 14.31
C CYS A 118 -4.53 4.21 13.99
N TRP A 119 -4.21 3.16 13.23
CA TRP A 119 -5.14 2.09 12.87
C TRP A 119 -4.60 0.78 13.43
N SER A 120 -5.37 0.13 14.29
CA SER A 120 -5.03 -1.20 14.77
C SER A 120 -5.35 -2.22 13.67
N CYS A 121 -4.35 -2.98 13.25
CA CYS A 121 -4.56 -4.15 12.43
C CYS A 121 -4.72 -5.33 13.40
N ALA A 122 -5.93 -5.86 13.56
CA ALA A 122 -6.13 -7.11 14.29
C ALA A 122 -5.59 -8.29 13.47
N PRO A 123 -5.14 -9.39 14.11
CA PRO A 123 -4.85 -10.64 13.42
C PRO A 123 -6.10 -11.25 12.78
#